data_AF-A0A5K1CYB6-F1
#
_entry.id   AF-A0A5K1CYB6-F1
#
_cell.length_a   1.000
_cell.length_b   1.000
_cell.length_c   1.000
_cell.angle_alpha   90.00
_cell.angle_beta   90.00
_cell.angle_gamma   90.00
#
_symmetry.space_group_name_H-M   'P 1'
#
loop_
_entity.id
_entity.type
_entity.pdbx_description
1 polymer ?
#
loop_
_entity_poly.entity_id
_entity_poly.type
_entity_poly.pdbx_seq_one_letter_code
_entity_poly.pdbx_strand_id
1 'polypeptide(L)' 'VVRLAEEVESIFTKHFAGNDRRSAMKYLRPRDQQKSSKIVTFFV' A
#
# COMPACT_ATOMS: atom_id res chain seq x y z
N VAL A 1 0.50 19.38 6.00
CA VAL A 1 -0.24 18.16 5.54
C VAL A 1 0.41 16.83 5.93
N VAL A 2 1.70 16.77 6.31
CA VAL A 2 2.40 15.51 6.64
C VAL A 2 1.84 14.78 7.88
N ARG A 3 1.40 15.51 8.91
CA ARG A 3 0.96 14.91 10.19
C ARG A 3 -0.30 14.04 10.11
N LEU A 4 -1.27 14.39 9.28
CA LEU A 4 -2.52 13.61 9.17
C LEU A 4 -2.27 12.24 8.53
N ALA A 5 -1.41 12.20 7.51
CA ALA A 5 -1.05 10.95 6.85
C ALA A 5 -0.35 10.00 7.84
N GLU A 6 0.60 10.50 8.63
CA GLU A 6 1.31 9.70 9.63
C GLU A 6 0.37 9.16 10.73
N GLU A 7 -0.60 9.96 11.16
CA GLU A 7 -1.60 9.56 12.16
C GLU A 7 -2.52 8.46 11.63
N VAL A 8 -3.03 8.60 10.39
CA VAL A 8 -3.83 7.57 9.73
C VAL A 8 -3.02 6.29 9.54
N GLU A 9 -1.75 6.38 9.15
CA GLU A 9 -0.87 5.21 9.05
C GLU A 9 -0.71 4.49 10.39
N SER A 10 -0.54 5.23 11.49
CA SER A 10 -0.42 4.67 12.84
C SER A 10 -1.70 3.97 13.29
N ILE A 11 -2.86 4.62 13.15
CA ILE A 11 -4.17 4.06 13.50
C ILE A 11 -4.43 2.80 12.69
N PHE A 12 -4.17 2.85 11.38
CA PHE A 12 -4.40 1.72 10.49
C PHE A 12 -3.50 0.54 10.85
N THR A 13 -2.21 0.80 11.07
CA THR A 13 -1.24 -0.25 11.41
C THR A 13 -1.59 -0.93 12.74
N LYS A 14 -2.07 -0.15 13.73
CA LYS A 14 -2.49 -0.66 15.04
C LYS A 14 -3.75 -1.53 14.97
N HIS A 15 -4.77 -1.13 14.20
CA HIS A 15 -6.07 -1.81 14.20
C HIS A 15 -6.19 -2.90 13.13
N PHE A 16 -5.52 -2.73 11.98
CA PHE A 16 -5.70 -3.60 10.82
C PHE A 16 -4.48 -4.46 10.49
N ALA A 17 -3.28 -4.09 10.99
CA ALA A 17 -2.05 -4.82 10.67
C ALA A 17 -1.31 -5.37 11.90
N GLY A 18 -1.90 -5.33 13.10
CA GLY A 18 -1.26 -5.88 14.30
C GLY A 18 0.10 -5.25 14.61
N ASN A 19 0.24 -3.96 14.33
CA ASN A 19 1.49 -3.20 14.42
C ASN A 19 2.55 -3.52 13.35
N ASP A 20 2.24 -4.37 12.36
CA ASP A 20 3.12 -4.61 11.21
C ASP A 20 2.97 -3.52 10.14
N ARG A 21 3.87 -2.53 10.23
CA ARG A 21 3.96 -1.43 9.28
C ARG A 21 4.18 -1.92 7.84
N ARG A 22 4.91 -3.02 7.63
CA ARG A 22 5.24 -3.49 6.27
C ARG A 22 3.99 -3.99 5.55
N SER A 23 3.16 -4.75 6.25
CA SER A 23 1.86 -5.20 5.73
C SER A 23 0.90 -4.03 5.56
N ALA A 24 0.84 -3.10 6.52
CA ALA A 24 0.02 -1.90 6.42
C ALA A 24 0.38 -1.03 5.20
N MET A 25 1.67 -0.83 4.92
CA MET A 25 2.14 -0.03 3.79
C MET A 25 1.74 -0.62 2.43
N LYS A 26 1.50 -1.93 2.31
CA LYS A 26 0.97 -2.52 1.06
C LYS A 26 -0.43 -2.00 0.72
N TYR A 27 -1.25 -1.75 1.75
CA TYR A 27 -2.61 -1.22 1.60
C TYR A 27 -2.64 0.31 1.53
N LEU A 28 -1.82 0.98 2.36
CA LEU A 28 -1.78 2.45 2.44
C LEU A 28 -1.00 3.08 1.28
N ARG A 29 -0.06 2.36 0.68
CA ARG A 29 0.78 2.84 -0.42
C ARG A 29 0.97 1.74 -1.48
N PRO A 30 -0.05 1.47 -2.31
CA PRO A 30 0.06 0.52 -3.42
C PRO A 30 0.90 1.14 -4.57
N ARG A 31 2.17 1.48 -4.33
CA ARG A 31 3.03 2.19 -5.30
C ARG A 31 3.62 1.28 -6.39
N ASP A 32 3.60 -0.04 -6.22
CA ASP A 32 4.30 -0.95 -7.14
C ASP A 32 3.41 -1.99 -7.84
N GLN A 33 2.15 -2.15 -7.45
CA GLN A 33 1.29 -3.18 -8.04
C GLN A 33 0.76 -2.79 -9.43
N GLN A 34 0.65 -1.48 -9.70
CA GLN A 34 0.10 -0.96 -10.95
C GLN A 34 1.13 -0.93 -12.10
N LYS A 35 2.44 -0.98 -11.80
CA LYS A 35 3.48 -0.94 -12.83
C LYS A 35 3.81 -2.30 -13.46
N SER A 36 3.38 -3.40 -12.83
CA SER A 36 3.56 -4.76 -13.38
C SER A 36 2.25 -5.49 -13.67
N SER A 37 1.14 -4.74 -13.84
CA SER A 37 -0.05 -5.29 -14.50
C SER A 37 0.29 -5.54 -15.97
N LYS A 38 0.99 -6.66 -16.19
CA LYS A 38 1.18 -7.43 -17.42
C LYS A 38 0.65 -6.71 -18.66
N ILE A 39 1.55 -6.09 -19.42
CA ILE A 39 1.28 -5.86 -20.84
C ILE A 39 1.05 -7.25 -21.42
N VAL A 40 -0.21 -7.62 -21.65
CA VAL A 40 -0.56 -8.82 -22.40
C VAL A 40 -0.28 -8.49 -23.85
N THR A 41 0.93 -8.77 -24.32
CA THR A 41 1.22 -8.74 -25.75
C THR A 41 0.64 -10.00 -26.36
N PHE A 42 -0.54 -9.90 -26.96
CA PHE A 42 -1.02 -10.92 -27.88
C PHE A 42 -0.21 -10.75 -29.18
N PHE A 43 0.77 -11.63 -29.39
CA PHE A 43 1.25 -11.87 -30.75
C PHE A 43 0.29 -12.89 -31.38
N VAL A 44 -0.34 -12.47 -32.48
CA VAL A 44 -1.10 -13.29 -33.43
C VAL A 44 -0.21 -14.33 -34.10
#